data_AF-A0A3N4L107-F1
#
_entry.id   AF-A0A3N4L107-F1
#
_cell.length_a   1.000
_cell.length_b   1.000
_cell.length_c   1.000
_cell.angle_alpha   90.00
_cell.angle_beta   90.00
_cell.angle_gamma   90.00
#
_symmetry.space_group_name_H-M   'P 1'
#
loop_
_entity.id
_entity.type
_entity.pdbx_description
1 polymer ?
#
loop_
_entity_poly.entity_id
_entity_poly.type
_entity_poly.pdbx_seq_one_letter_code
_entity_poly.pdbx_strand_id
1 'polypeptide(L)'
;MPALLLPDTAAPFAPRSPPTVVLNTTVDPWLTATLKRINRIKRPLNSVPQHMKCLIETLSQISAIWNLCSLMVARAPEAEIERHEHPLLDAIYRYQLIHIKAYVVHIDLVLSNEIAFKLSQDTIKDLIQYHQDVFLVDQAATTWHWTDKDTQMKRLHEEFVQTVNKFVYRTDAVALEGMEDDGAGELLCGRSDDVRNLVMGFFLPLLPPPPRIVDVVRAPPPLLPSSPGTTNWWSPTPPAPPPSLPPPPPVEAWKILPSSPDTDSPPTSNSTMYPSI
;
A
#
# COMPACT_ATOMS: atom_id res chain seq x y z
N MET A 1 4.88 15.62 3.42
CA MET A 1 6.14 15.13 4.00
C MET A 1 7.27 15.96 3.40
N PRO A 2 8.03 16.77 4.15
CA PRO A 2 9.15 17.49 3.58
C PRO A 2 10.18 16.45 3.08
N ALA A 3 10.68 16.64 1.86
CA ALA A 3 11.71 15.78 1.29
C ALA A 3 13.02 16.04 2.05
N LEU A 4 13.26 15.28 3.12
CA LEU A 4 14.61 15.18 3.69
C LEU A 4 15.46 14.50 2.61
N LEU A 5 16.30 15.30 1.95
CA LEU A 5 17.17 14.89 0.85
C LEU A 5 17.82 13.57 1.19
N LEU A 6 17.40 12.52 0.47
CA LEU A 6 18.07 11.25 0.51
C LEU A 6 19.52 11.49 0.08
N PRO A 7 20.53 10.96 0.80
CA PRO A 7 21.91 11.08 0.36
C PRO A 7 22.06 10.47 -1.04
N ASP A 8 23.05 10.90 -1.82
CA ASP A 8 23.29 10.39 -3.18
C ASP A 8 23.40 8.86 -3.23
N THR A 9 23.81 8.24 -2.11
CA THR A 9 23.89 6.78 -1.91
C THR A 9 22.52 6.09 -2.01
N ALA A 10 21.44 6.81 -1.73
CA ALA A 10 20.06 6.37 -1.82
C ALA A 10 19.39 6.74 -3.16
N ALA A 11 20.12 7.36 -4.11
CA ALA A 11 19.56 7.74 -5.40
C ALA A 11 19.01 6.52 -6.18
N PRO A 12 17.84 6.63 -6.82
CA PRO A 12 17.26 5.54 -7.62
C PRO A 12 18.24 5.07 -8.70
N PHE A 13 18.28 3.77 -8.96
CA PHE A 13 19.16 3.15 -9.98
C PHE A 13 20.67 3.29 -9.76
N ALA A 14 21.12 3.98 -8.70
CA ALA A 14 22.54 4.11 -8.39
C ALA A 14 23.14 2.79 -7.86
N PRO A 15 24.41 2.48 -8.18
CA PRO A 15 25.11 1.34 -7.62
C PRO A 15 25.28 1.49 -6.09
N ARG A 16 25.50 0.35 -5.42
CA ARG A 16 25.78 0.35 -3.98
C ARG A 16 27.04 1.18 -3.70
N SER A 17 26.94 2.06 -2.70
CA SER A 17 28.02 2.92 -2.23
C SER A 17 28.15 2.81 -0.71
N PRO A 18 29.30 3.20 -0.14
CA PRO A 18 29.48 3.24 1.32
C PRO A 18 28.38 4.10 1.99
N PRO A 19 27.84 3.68 3.14
CA PRO A 19 26.78 4.42 3.80
C PRO A 19 27.29 5.74 4.38
N THR A 20 26.42 6.74 4.39
CA THR A 20 26.68 8.00 5.09
C THR A 20 26.34 7.84 6.56
N VAL A 21 27.32 7.96 7.44
CA VAL A 21 27.15 7.78 8.89
C VAL A 21 27.39 9.09 9.61
N VAL A 22 26.39 9.53 10.38
CA VAL A 22 26.44 10.73 11.21
C VAL A 22 26.22 10.30 12.66
N LEU A 23 27.25 10.44 13.49
CA LEU A 23 27.22 10.10 14.91
C LEU A 23 27.23 11.37 15.77
N ASN A 24 26.67 11.27 16.97
CA ASN A 24 26.72 12.34 17.96
C ASN A 24 28.14 12.50 18.54
N THR A 25 28.38 13.62 19.23
CA THR A 25 29.62 13.94 19.94
C THR A 25 30.01 12.89 20.99
N THR A 26 29.02 12.21 21.55
CA THR A 26 29.18 11.05 22.42
C THR A 26 28.52 9.83 21.79
N VAL A 27 29.14 8.65 21.93
CA VAL A 27 28.59 7.38 21.41
C VAL A 27 27.86 6.66 22.54
N ASP A 28 26.65 6.18 22.24
CA ASP A 28 25.87 5.40 23.21
C ASP A 28 26.52 4.03 23.48
N PRO A 29 26.47 3.53 24.74
CA PRO A 29 27.10 2.27 25.10
C PRO A 29 26.61 1.05 24.31
N TRP A 30 25.33 1.03 23.92
CA TRP A 30 24.73 -0.06 23.16
C TRP A 30 25.38 -0.22 21.78
N LEU A 31 25.76 0.89 21.14
CA LEU A 31 26.40 0.88 19.84
C LEU A 31 27.82 0.32 19.94
N THR A 32 28.57 0.74 20.98
CA THR A 32 29.90 0.18 21.25
C THR A 32 29.82 -1.32 21.53
N ALA A 33 28.83 -1.77 22.31
CA ALA A 33 28.62 -3.19 22.60
C ALA A 33 28.31 -3.98 21.33
N THR A 34 27.43 -3.46 20.47
CA THR A 34 27.06 -4.07 19.18
C THR A 34 28.27 -4.18 18.27
N LEU A 35 29.04 -3.10 18.10
CA LEU A 35 30.25 -3.12 17.26
C LEU A 35 31.32 -4.06 17.80
N LYS A 36 31.48 -4.17 19.13
CA LYS A 36 32.41 -5.15 19.72
C LYS A 36 31.95 -6.59 19.51
N ARG A 37 30.64 -6.84 19.50
CA ARG A 37 30.04 -8.16 19.28
C ARG A 37 30.27 -8.67 17.86
N ILE A 38 30.06 -7.82 16.85
CA ILE A 38 30.10 -8.22 15.43
C ILE A 38 31.50 -8.15 14.80
N ASN A 39 32.42 -7.38 15.39
CA ASN A 39 33.75 -7.23 14.83
C ASN A 39 34.60 -8.49 15.09
N ARG A 40 34.92 -9.21 14.01
CA ARG A 40 35.92 -10.29 14.06
C ARG A 40 37.32 -9.77 14.41
N ILE A 41 37.67 -8.58 13.94
CA ILE A 41 38.95 -7.93 14.22
C ILE A 41 38.79 -6.99 15.42
N LYS A 42 39.46 -7.32 16.53
CA LYS A 42 39.45 -6.49 17.74
C LYS A 42 40.21 -5.19 17.48
N ARG A 43 39.47 -4.10 17.33
CA ARG A 43 39.98 -2.73 17.17
C ARG A 43 39.55 -1.84 18.34
N PRO A 44 40.35 -0.83 18.71
CA PRO A 44 39.93 0.13 19.72
C PRO A 44 38.71 0.93 19.22
N LEU A 45 37.72 1.05 20.08
CA LEU A 45 36.47 1.79 19.86
C LEU A 45 36.29 2.77 21.02
N ASN A 46 37.19 3.76 21.09
CA ASN A 46 37.29 4.73 22.19
C ASN A 46 36.87 6.15 21.76
N SER A 47 36.72 6.40 20.46
CA SER A 47 36.35 7.72 19.94
C SER A 47 35.28 7.63 18.85
N VAL A 48 34.52 8.71 18.67
CA VAL A 48 33.47 8.80 17.63
C VAL A 48 34.02 8.48 16.23
N PRO A 49 35.19 9.01 15.79
CA PRO A 49 35.74 8.67 14.47
C PRO A 49 36.06 7.18 14.30
N GLN A 50 36.45 6.49 15.38
CA GLN A 50 36.71 5.04 15.35
C GLN A 50 35.41 4.24 15.15
N HIS A 51 34.33 4.62 15.84
CA HIS A 51 33.02 4.01 15.66
C HIS A 51 32.48 4.26 14.25
N MET A 52 32.60 5.49 13.76
CA MET A 52 32.17 5.86 12.41
C MET A 52 32.93 5.07 11.34
N LYS A 53 34.27 5.02 11.42
CA LYS A 53 35.09 4.24 10.49
C LYS A 53 34.74 2.75 10.54
N CYS A 54 34.56 2.21 11.74
CA CYS A 54 34.15 0.82 11.95
C CYS A 54 32.80 0.51 11.27
N LEU A 55 31.78 1.34 11.50
CA LEU A 55 30.46 1.17 10.91
C LEU A 55 30.50 1.26 9.39
N ILE A 56 31.19 2.27 8.84
CA ILE A 56 31.32 2.46 7.41
C ILE A 56 32.00 1.23 6.78
N GLU A 57 33.11 0.77 7.35
CA GLU A 57 33.83 -0.40 6.81
C GLU A 57 32.98 -1.67 6.86
N THR A 58 32.30 -1.94 7.98
CA THR A 58 31.45 -3.13 8.14
C THR A 58 30.26 -3.10 7.19
N LEU A 59 29.53 -1.99 7.11
CA LEU A 59 28.32 -1.88 6.29
C LEU A 59 28.60 -1.67 4.78
N SER A 60 29.83 -1.31 4.43
CA SER A 60 30.26 -1.22 3.02
C SER A 60 30.55 -2.60 2.42
N GLN A 61 30.66 -3.66 3.22
CA GLN A 61 30.91 -5.00 2.72
C GLN A 61 29.74 -5.52 1.88
N ILE A 62 30.04 -6.31 0.84
CA ILE A 62 29.02 -6.91 -0.02
C ILE A 62 28.10 -7.84 0.80
N SER A 63 28.64 -8.48 1.83
CA SER A 63 27.94 -9.36 2.79
C SER A 63 26.98 -8.63 3.73
N ALA A 64 27.12 -7.31 3.91
CA ALA A 64 26.26 -6.53 4.79
C ALA A 64 24.88 -6.29 4.16
N ILE A 65 24.11 -7.36 4.04
CA ILE A 65 22.75 -7.40 3.50
C ILE A 65 21.81 -7.75 4.64
N TRP A 66 20.74 -6.96 4.74
CA TRP A 66 19.70 -7.09 5.74
C TRP A 66 18.48 -7.76 5.13
N ASN A 67 17.92 -8.73 5.86
CA ASN A 67 16.62 -9.30 5.56
C ASN A 67 15.56 -8.46 6.28
N LEU A 68 14.83 -7.63 5.53
CA LEU A 68 13.84 -6.74 6.12
C LEU A 68 12.53 -7.47 6.42
N CYS A 69 12.04 -8.28 5.47
CA CYS A 69 10.88 -9.14 5.65
C CYS A 69 10.84 -10.22 4.56
N SER A 70 9.95 -11.21 4.71
CA SER A 70 9.71 -12.24 3.70
C SER A 70 8.25 -12.23 3.27
N LEU A 71 7.99 -12.03 1.98
CA LEU A 71 6.65 -12.01 1.41
C LEU A 71 6.28 -13.41 0.91
N MET A 72 5.13 -13.91 1.33
CA MET A 72 4.55 -15.12 0.76
C MET A 72 3.61 -14.71 -0.37
N VAL A 73 3.95 -15.11 -1.60
CA VAL A 73 3.24 -14.72 -2.82
C VAL A 73 2.92 -15.95 -3.65
N ALA A 74 1.95 -15.83 -4.57
CA ALA A 74 1.67 -16.89 -5.53
C ALA A 74 2.90 -17.16 -6.41
N ARG A 75 3.15 -18.43 -6.73
CA ARG A 75 4.30 -18.84 -7.53
C ARG A 75 4.11 -18.60 -9.03
N ALA A 76 2.87 -18.72 -9.51
CA ALA A 76 2.48 -18.58 -10.91
C ALA A 76 1.08 -17.94 -10.97
N PRO A 77 0.63 -17.48 -12.16
CA PRO A 77 -0.74 -17.05 -12.35
C PRO A 77 -1.74 -18.15 -11.99
N GLU A 78 -2.93 -17.78 -11.51
CA GLU A 78 -3.94 -18.74 -11.04
C GLU A 78 -4.36 -19.75 -12.12
N ALA A 79 -4.25 -19.37 -13.39
CA ALA A 79 -4.56 -20.24 -14.53
C ALA A 79 -3.54 -21.39 -14.74
N GLU A 80 -2.31 -21.24 -14.24
CA GLU A 80 -1.20 -22.18 -14.45
C GLU A 80 -0.91 -23.04 -13.20
N ILE A 81 -1.50 -22.71 -12.05
CA ILE A 81 -1.28 -23.45 -10.81
C ILE A 81 -2.02 -24.79 -10.86
N GLU A 82 -1.25 -25.88 -10.90
CA GLU A 82 -1.78 -27.24 -10.74
C GLU A 82 -2.38 -27.42 -9.34
N ARG A 83 -3.56 -28.03 -9.27
CA ARG A 83 -4.20 -28.36 -7.99
C ARG A 83 -3.80 -29.76 -7.56
N HIS A 84 -3.28 -29.87 -6.34
CA HIS A 84 -2.95 -31.16 -5.76
C HIS A 84 -3.98 -31.58 -4.71
N GLU A 85 -4.29 -32.88 -4.63
CA GLU A 85 -5.24 -33.42 -3.64
C GLU A 85 -4.72 -33.26 -2.20
N HIS A 86 -3.40 -33.22 -2.01
CA HIS A 86 -2.78 -33.09 -0.69
C HIS A 86 -2.52 -31.61 -0.33
N PRO A 87 -3.14 -31.06 0.74
CA PRO A 87 -3.09 -29.64 1.06
C PRO A 87 -1.67 -29.06 1.25
N LEU A 88 -0.74 -29.83 1.82
CA LEU A 88 0.64 -29.37 1.99
C LEU A 88 1.42 -29.31 0.67
N LEU A 89 1.16 -30.26 -0.25
CA LEU A 89 1.81 -30.23 -1.55
C LEU A 89 1.25 -29.06 -2.36
N ASP A 90 -0.07 -28.89 -2.34
CA ASP A 90 -0.73 -27.74 -2.96
C ASP A 90 -0.14 -26.41 -2.47
N ALA A 91 0.02 -26.21 -1.16
CA ALA A 91 0.60 -25.00 -0.60
C ALA A 91 2.06 -24.76 -1.03
N ILE A 92 2.91 -25.81 -1.07
CA ILE A 92 4.33 -25.69 -1.46
C ILE A 92 4.48 -25.36 -2.94
N TYR A 93 3.60 -25.86 -3.80
CA TYR A 93 3.63 -25.54 -5.24
C TYR A 93 2.95 -24.20 -5.54
N ARG A 94 1.94 -23.81 -4.76
CA ARG A 94 1.17 -22.57 -4.94
C ARG A 94 1.91 -21.32 -4.50
N TYR A 95 2.69 -21.41 -3.42
CA TYR A 95 3.33 -20.24 -2.82
C TYR A 95 4.84 -20.28 -2.93
N GLN A 96 5.43 -19.10 -3.07
CA GLN A 96 6.86 -18.89 -2.95
C GLN A 96 7.16 -17.74 -1.98
N LEU A 97 8.39 -17.73 -1.46
CA LEU A 97 8.87 -16.67 -0.59
C LEU A 97 9.79 -15.73 -1.36
N ILE A 98 9.45 -14.44 -1.37
CA ILE A 98 10.36 -13.38 -1.82
C ILE A 98 10.95 -12.73 -0.58
N HIS A 99 12.26 -12.88 -0.39
CA HIS A 99 12.99 -12.25 0.70
C HIS A 99 13.36 -10.82 0.34
N ILE A 100 12.85 -9.85 1.10
CA ILE A 100 13.11 -8.42 0.90
C ILE A 100 14.47 -8.10 1.51
N LYS A 101 15.49 -8.11 0.66
CA LYS A 101 16.87 -7.83 1.02
C LYS A 101 17.21 -6.38 0.75
N ALA A 102 17.89 -5.74 1.70
CA ALA A 102 18.30 -4.35 1.60
C ALA A 102 19.69 -4.13 2.19
N TYR A 103 20.29 -2.97 1.94
CA TYR A 103 21.53 -2.54 2.57
C TYR A 103 21.35 -1.16 3.20
N VAL A 104 22.12 -0.87 4.24
CA VAL A 104 22.12 0.43 4.90
C VAL A 104 22.78 1.47 3.99
N VAL A 105 22.12 2.60 3.79
CA VAL A 105 22.62 3.74 2.99
C VAL A 105 22.89 4.98 3.82
N HIS A 106 22.19 5.11 4.94
CA HIS A 106 22.30 6.27 5.83
C HIS A 106 22.07 5.87 7.28
N ILE A 107 22.84 6.46 8.19
CA ILE A 107 22.66 6.40 9.63
C ILE A 107 22.79 7.83 10.17
N ASP A 108 21.78 8.31 10.88
CA ASP A 108 21.79 9.60 11.56
C ASP A 108 21.39 9.40 13.02
N LEU A 109 22.38 9.45 13.92
CA LEU A 109 22.18 9.40 15.38
C LEU A 109 22.15 10.80 16.03
N VAL A 110 22.01 11.87 15.23
CA VAL A 110 22.09 13.26 15.72
C VAL A 110 20.73 13.94 15.63
N LEU A 111 20.14 14.01 14.45
CA LEU A 111 18.89 14.75 14.25
C LEU A 111 17.67 13.85 14.38
N SER A 112 17.68 12.74 13.65
CA SER A 112 16.48 11.90 13.48
C SER A 112 16.54 10.59 14.25
N ASN A 113 17.73 10.20 14.75
CA ASN A 113 17.99 8.89 15.35
C ASN A 113 17.50 7.73 14.47
N GLU A 114 17.76 7.81 13.16
CA GLU A 114 17.21 6.92 12.15
C GLU A 114 18.28 6.24 11.29
N ILE A 115 17.91 5.10 10.72
CA ILE A 115 18.67 4.36 9.72
C ILE A 115 17.80 4.23 8.49
N ALA A 116 18.41 4.42 7.33
CA ALA A 116 17.78 4.22 6.04
C ALA A 116 18.35 2.99 5.32
N PHE A 117 17.45 2.16 4.82
CA PHE A 117 17.71 0.96 4.04
C PHE A 117 17.25 1.17 2.60
N LYS A 118 18.07 0.72 1.65
CA LYS A 118 17.73 0.67 0.24
C LYS A 118 17.68 -0.78 -0.23
N LEU A 119 16.67 -1.11 -1.02
CA LEU A 119 16.52 -2.47 -1.55
C LEU A 119 17.73 -2.88 -2.39
N SER A 120 18.09 -4.15 -2.27
CA SER A 120 19.09 -4.78 -3.12
C SER A 120 18.58 -4.86 -4.57
N GLN A 121 19.50 -4.86 -5.53
CA GLN A 121 19.12 -5.00 -6.94
C GLN A 121 18.39 -6.32 -7.22
N ASP A 122 18.75 -7.38 -6.52
CA ASP A 122 18.12 -8.70 -6.70
C ASP A 122 16.66 -8.65 -6.23
N THR A 123 16.39 -8.11 -5.04
CA THR A 123 15.02 -7.90 -4.55
C THR A 123 14.20 -7.01 -5.48
N ILE A 124 14.78 -5.93 -6.02
CA ILE A 124 14.09 -5.05 -6.97
C ILE A 124 13.70 -5.84 -8.23
N LYS A 125 14.60 -6.65 -8.77
CA LYS A 125 14.32 -7.51 -9.94
C LYS A 125 13.22 -8.52 -9.63
N ASP A 126 13.32 -9.23 -8.51
CA ASP A 126 12.35 -10.25 -8.10
C ASP A 126 10.93 -9.65 -7.96
N LEU A 127 10.82 -8.46 -7.36
CA LEU A 127 9.55 -7.74 -7.22
C LEU A 127 8.97 -7.30 -8.57
N ILE A 128 9.80 -6.75 -9.46
CA ILE A 128 9.38 -6.30 -10.80
C ILE A 128 8.91 -7.49 -11.64
N GLN A 129 9.67 -8.58 -11.60
CA GLN A 129 9.34 -9.81 -12.32
C GLN A 129 8.01 -10.39 -11.80
N TYR A 130 7.86 -10.53 -10.49
CA TYR A 130 6.61 -11.00 -9.89
C TYR A 130 5.40 -10.11 -10.26
N HIS A 131 5.60 -8.79 -10.26
CA HIS A 131 4.56 -7.85 -10.65
C HIS A 131 4.11 -8.04 -12.12
N GLN A 132 5.07 -8.24 -13.02
CA GLN A 132 4.79 -8.43 -14.45
C GLN A 132 4.18 -9.79 -14.77
N ASP A 133 4.81 -10.86 -14.30
CA ASP A 133 4.55 -12.22 -14.77
C ASP A 133 3.36 -12.87 -14.04
N VAL A 134 3.08 -12.45 -12.80
CA VAL A 134 2.02 -13.04 -11.98
C VAL A 134 0.92 -12.03 -11.67
N PHE A 135 1.26 -10.94 -10.97
CA PHE A 135 0.25 -10.01 -10.46
C PHE A 135 -0.58 -9.36 -11.57
N LEU A 136 0.06 -8.81 -12.61
CA LEU A 136 -0.66 -8.16 -13.71
C LEU A 136 -1.44 -9.17 -14.58
N VAL A 137 -0.95 -10.40 -14.72
CA VAL A 137 -1.65 -11.46 -15.45
C VAL A 137 -2.94 -11.85 -14.73
N ASP A 138 -2.88 -12.05 -13.40
CA ASP A 138 -4.04 -12.37 -12.57
C ASP A 138 -5.05 -11.22 -12.55
N GLN A 139 -4.58 -9.97 -12.45
CA GLN A 139 -5.44 -8.77 -12.51
C GLN A 139 -6.14 -8.66 -13.87
N ALA A 140 -5.42 -8.95 -14.97
CA ALA A 140 -5.99 -8.94 -16.31
C ALA A 140 -7.04 -10.03 -16.49
N ALA A 141 -6.82 -11.24 -15.96
CA ALA A 141 -7.77 -12.34 -16.03
C ALA A 141 -9.02 -12.10 -15.17
N THR A 142 -8.86 -11.49 -14.00
CA THR A 142 -9.96 -11.24 -13.05
C THR A 142 -10.89 -10.10 -13.50
N THR A 143 -10.34 -9.11 -14.20
CA THR A 143 -11.11 -7.92 -14.60
C THR A 143 -11.63 -8.02 -16.03
N TRP A 144 -12.82 -7.50 -16.31
CA TRP A 144 -13.37 -7.45 -17.67
C TRP A 144 -12.51 -6.60 -18.63
N HIS A 145 -12.76 -6.65 -19.94
CA HIS A 145 -11.96 -5.92 -20.93
C HIS A 145 -12.55 -4.53 -21.27
N TRP A 146 -11.76 -3.46 -21.13
CA TRP A 146 -12.08 -2.12 -21.68
C TRP A 146 -10.96 -1.58 -22.57
N THR A 147 -11.27 -0.57 -23.38
CA THR A 147 -10.40 -0.05 -24.45
C THR A 147 -9.00 0.37 -23.97
N ASP A 148 -8.89 0.95 -22.77
CA ASP A 148 -7.62 1.48 -22.25
C ASP A 148 -6.90 0.54 -21.26
N LYS A 149 -7.38 -0.71 -21.13
CA LYS A 149 -6.90 -1.65 -20.11
C LYS A 149 -5.40 -1.93 -20.23
N ASP A 150 -4.93 -2.27 -21.43
CA ASP A 150 -3.50 -2.57 -21.67
C ASP A 150 -2.61 -1.35 -21.41
N THR A 151 -3.10 -0.15 -21.76
CA THR A 151 -2.38 1.11 -21.51
C THR A 151 -2.29 1.39 -20.01
N GLN A 152 -3.36 1.15 -19.25
CA GLN A 152 -3.38 1.30 -17.81
C GLN A 152 -2.44 0.30 -17.12
N MET A 153 -2.40 -0.95 -17.57
CA MET A 153 -1.48 -1.98 -17.05
C MET A 153 -0.02 -1.59 -17.25
N LYS A 154 0.34 -1.07 -18.43
CA LYS A 154 1.71 -0.58 -18.69
C LYS A 154 2.08 0.57 -17.76
N ARG A 155 1.17 1.54 -17.56
CA ARG A 155 1.39 2.66 -16.63
C ARG A 155 1.56 2.18 -15.20
N LEU A 156 0.72 1.25 -14.73
CA LEU A 156 0.84 0.65 -13.40
C LEU A 156 2.18 -0.07 -13.24
N HIS A 157 2.64 -0.80 -14.25
CA HIS A 157 3.96 -1.44 -14.23
C HIS A 157 5.10 -0.42 -14.15
N GLU A 158 5.07 0.63 -14.97
CA GLU A 158 6.08 1.69 -14.95
C GLU A 158 6.11 2.42 -13.60
N GLU A 159 4.95 2.72 -13.01
CA GLU A 159 4.82 3.33 -11.69
C GLU A 159 5.33 2.40 -10.58
N PHE A 160 5.04 1.11 -10.66
CA PHE A 160 5.56 0.09 -9.74
C PHE A 160 7.09 0.03 -9.80
N VAL A 161 7.68 -0.05 -11.00
CA VAL A 161 9.13 -0.05 -11.20
C VAL A 161 9.76 1.19 -10.59
N GLN A 162 9.18 2.37 -10.81
CA GLN A 162 9.70 3.60 -10.22
C GLN A 162 9.59 3.62 -8.70
N THR A 163 8.46 3.16 -8.15
CA THR A 163 8.20 3.15 -6.71
C THR A 163 9.17 2.23 -5.99
N VAL A 164 9.34 0.99 -6.49
CA VAL A 164 10.28 0.02 -5.92
C VAL A 164 11.73 0.52 -6.00
N ASN A 165 12.14 1.17 -7.10
CA ASN A 165 13.50 1.72 -7.23
C ASN A 165 13.76 2.95 -6.35
N LYS A 166 12.72 3.74 -6.06
CA LYS A 166 12.79 4.91 -5.18
C LYS A 166 12.59 4.55 -3.70
N PHE A 167 12.17 3.32 -3.41
CA PHE A 167 11.84 2.91 -2.06
C PHE A 167 13.07 2.91 -1.16
N VAL A 168 12.96 3.67 -0.08
CA VAL A 168 13.92 3.71 1.01
C VAL A 168 13.14 3.52 2.30
N TYR A 169 13.46 2.47 3.04
CA TYR A 169 12.83 2.19 4.32
C TYR A 169 13.62 2.87 5.43
N ARG A 170 12.95 3.67 6.26
CA ARG A 170 13.55 4.37 7.40
C ARG A 170 13.01 3.83 8.70
N THR A 171 13.88 3.66 9.68
CA THR A 171 13.51 3.14 11.01
C THR A 171 14.47 3.64 12.08
N ASP A 172 14.14 3.43 13.34
CA ASP A 172 14.96 3.85 14.48
C ASP A 172 16.35 3.18 14.49
N ALA A 173 17.36 3.94 14.89
CA ALA A 173 18.73 3.52 15.19
C ALA A 173 18.88 2.20 15.95
N VAL A 174 17.94 1.89 16.84
CA VAL A 174 17.90 0.63 17.61
C VAL A 174 17.81 -0.60 16.69
N ALA A 175 17.47 -0.44 15.40
CA ALA A 175 17.56 -1.54 14.43
C ALA A 175 18.97 -2.12 14.33
N LEU A 176 20.02 -1.30 14.52
CA LEU A 176 21.41 -1.77 14.45
C LEU A 176 21.76 -2.80 15.52
N GLU A 177 21.00 -2.91 16.61
CA GLU A 177 21.21 -3.97 17.60
C GLU A 177 21.03 -5.37 17.01
N GLY A 178 20.17 -5.52 16.00
CA GLY A 178 19.96 -6.75 15.23
C GLY A 178 21.06 -7.06 14.22
N MET A 179 22.12 -6.26 14.16
CA MET A 179 23.27 -6.50 13.29
C MET A 179 24.05 -7.74 13.75
N GLU A 180 24.42 -8.59 12.81
CA GLU A 180 25.20 -9.79 13.00
C GLU A 180 26.62 -9.62 12.45
N ASP A 181 27.36 -10.72 12.42
CA ASP A 181 28.69 -10.77 11.82
C ASP A 181 28.65 -10.29 10.36
N ASP A 182 29.74 -9.66 9.93
CA ASP A 182 29.91 -9.15 8.56
C ASP A 182 28.86 -8.08 8.14
N GLY A 183 28.15 -7.48 9.12
CA GLY A 183 27.22 -6.37 8.92
C GLY A 183 25.85 -6.74 8.38
N ALA A 184 25.58 -8.05 8.24
CA ALA A 184 24.25 -8.57 7.94
C ALA A 184 23.30 -8.37 9.14
N GLY A 185 22.01 -8.59 8.95
CA GLY A 185 21.07 -8.50 10.07
C GLY A 185 19.62 -8.66 9.66
N GLU A 186 18.75 -8.67 10.65
CA GLU A 186 17.29 -8.72 10.47
C GLU A 186 16.61 -7.62 11.27
N LEU A 187 15.45 -7.17 10.79
CA LEU A 187 14.64 -6.20 11.52
C LEU A 187 13.96 -6.86 12.72
N LEU A 188 14.20 -6.31 13.91
CA LEU A 188 13.59 -6.78 15.16
C LEU A 188 12.31 -6.00 15.51
N CYS A 189 11.57 -6.50 16.50
CA CYS A 189 10.44 -5.81 17.15
C CYS A 189 9.25 -5.51 16.23
N GLY A 190 8.90 -6.42 15.33
CA GLY A 190 7.72 -6.26 14.44
C GLY A 190 7.92 -5.29 13.27
N ARG A 191 9.07 -4.62 13.18
CA ARG A 191 9.41 -3.72 12.06
C ARG A 191 9.43 -4.41 10.70
N SER A 192 9.58 -5.73 10.68
CA SER A 192 9.45 -6.54 9.47
C SER A 192 8.02 -6.52 8.90
N ASP A 193 7.00 -6.42 9.76
CA ASP A 193 5.60 -6.32 9.34
C ASP A 193 5.29 -4.94 8.76
N ASP A 194 5.92 -3.88 9.27
CA ASP A 194 5.82 -2.54 8.67
C ASP A 194 6.37 -2.53 7.24
N VAL A 195 7.54 -3.12 7.03
CA VAL A 195 8.12 -3.27 5.68
C VAL A 195 7.22 -4.11 4.79
N ARG A 196 6.70 -5.24 5.29
CA ARG A 196 5.75 -6.09 4.56
C ARG A 196 4.54 -5.27 4.08
N ASN A 197 3.93 -4.49 4.96
CA ASN A 197 2.74 -3.69 4.65
C ASN A 197 3.06 -2.60 3.62
N LEU A 198 4.20 -1.91 3.76
CA LEU A 198 4.64 -0.90 2.80
C LEU A 198 4.88 -1.50 1.41
N VAL A 199 5.58 -2.63 1.33
CA VAL A 199 5.87 -3.28 0.05
C VAL A 199 4.62 -3.86 -0.60
N MET A 200 3.73 -4.48 0.20
CA MET A 200 2.42 -4.94 -0.29
C MET A 200 1.56 -3.77 -0.81
N GLY A 201 1.71 -2.58 -0.24
CA GLY A 201 1.04 -1.36 -0.70
C GLY A 201 1.43 -0.90 -2.11
N PHE A 202 2.53 -1.40 -2.69
CA PHE A 202 2.91 -1.07 -4.08
C PHE A 202 2.06 -1.81 -5.12
N PHE A 203 1.44 -2.93 -4.75
CA PHE A 203 0.64 -3.76 -5.64
C PHE A 203 -0.76 -3.16 -5.79
N LEU A 204 -0.86 -2.13 -6.63
CA LEU A 204 -2.13 -1.43 -6.88
C LEU A 204 -3.04 -2.25 -7.79
N PRO A 205 -4.33 -2.44 -7.44
CA PRO A 205 -5.26 -3.20 -8.24
C PRO A 205 -5.61 -2.47 -9.54
N LEU A 206 -5.95 -3.22 -10.58
CA LEU A 206 -6.43 -2.66 -11.83
C LEU A 206 -7.89 -2.23 -11.67
N LEU A 207 -8.15 -0.91 -11.72
CA LEU A 207 -9.49 -0.37 -11.53
C LEU A 207 -10.15 -0.03 -12.87
N PRO A 208 -11.38 -0.52 -13.14
CA PRO A 208 -12.12 -0.12 -14.32
C PRO A 208 -12.50 1.36 -14.24
N PRO A 209 -12.65 2.04 -15.38
CA PRO A 209 -13.10 3.44 -15.39
C PRO A 209 -14.50 3.54 -14.74
N PRO A 210 -14.76 4.57 -13.93
CA PRO A 210 -16.09 4.82 -13.41
C PRO A 210 -17.10 4.85 -14.56
N PRO A 211 -18.30 4.26 -14.39
CA PRO A 211 -19.33 4.30 -15.41
C PRO A 211 -19.63 5.76 -15.73
N ARG A 212 -19.28 6.18 -16.95
CA ARG A 212 -19.71 7.49 -17.45
C ARG A 212 -21.22 7.40 -17.56
N ILE A 213 -21.93 8.14 -16.72
CA ILE A 213 -23.35 8.41 -16.94
C ILE A 213 -23.38 9.16 -18.26
N VAL A 214 -23.73 8.45 -19.33
CA VAL A 214 -24.10 9.10 -20.57
C VAL A 214 -25.37 9.84 -20.21
N ASP A 215 -25.25 11.15 -19.99
CA ASP A 215 -26.41 12.01 -19.89
C ASP A 215 -27.16 11.78 -21.19
N VAL A 216 -28.21 10.98 -21.14
CA VAL A 216 -29.06 10.72 -22.28
C VAL A 216 -29.62 12.09 -22.56
N VAL A 217 -29.02 12.79 -23.53
CA VAL A 217 -29.63 13.95 -24.15
C VAL A 217 -30.96 13.41 -24.63
N ARG A 218 -31.99 13.63 -23.81
CA ARG A 218 -33.37 13.33 -24.12
C ARG A 218 -33.56 14.05 -25.43
N ALA A 219 -33.68 13.27 -26.52
CA ALA A 219 -33.97 13.84 -27.82
C ALA A 219 -35.10 14.85 -27.60
N PRO A 220 -34.97 16.09 -28.10
CA PRO A 220 -36.00 17.10 -27.87
C PRO A 220 -37.34 16.48 -28.25
N PRO A 221 -38.37 16.60 -27.38
CA PRO A 221 -39.62 15.90 -27.60
C PRO A 221 -40.11 16.24 -29.02
N PRO A 222 -40.46 15.22 -29.84
CA PRO A 222 -40.95 15.50 -31.18
C PRO A 222 -42.15 16.42 -31.04
N LEU A 223 -42.09 17.59 -31.68
CA LEU A 223 -43.19 18.55 -31.69
C LEU A 223 -44.38 17.85 -32.35
N LEU A 224 -45.35 17.44 -31.52
CA LEU A 224 -46.56 16.79 -32.00
C LEU A 224 -47.38 17.80 -32.81
N PRO A 225 -47.80 17.46 -34.04
CA PRO A 225 -48.83 18.22 -34.73
C PRO A 225 -50.15 18.07 -33.97
N SER A 226 -50.86 19.18 -33.84
CA SER A 226 -52.13 19.31 -33.13
C SER A 226 -53.17 18.31 -33.66
N SER A 227 -53.92 17.72 -32.72
CA SER A 227 -54.99 16.72 -32.87
C SER A 227 -56.03 17.06 -33.96
N PRO A 228 -56.82 16.09 -34.49
CA PRO A 228 -57.94 15.55 -33.70
C PRO A 228 -58.15 14.05 -33.90
N GLY A 229 -58.14 13.29 -32.82
CA GLY A 229 -58.46 11.86 -32.91
C GLY A 229 -58.42 11.18 -31.56
N THR A 230 -59.60 11.09 -30.96
CA THR A 230 -59.95 10.18 -29.86
C THR A 230 -59.09 8.91 -29.82
N THR A 231 -58.47 8.59 -28.67
CA THR A 231 -58.49 7.28 -27.98
C THR A 231 -57.46 7.28 -26.83
N ASN A 232 -57.90 7.63 -25.61
CA ASN A 232 -57.16 7.41 -24.37
C ASN A 232 -57.25 5.93 -23.96
N TRP A 233 -56.41 5.06 -24.52
CA TRP A 233 -56.47 3.61 -24.29
C TRP A 233 -55.88 3.15 -22.94
N TRP A 234 -55.08 3.96 -22.25
CA TRP A 234 -54.49 3.54 -20.96
C TRP A 234 -54.20 4.74 -20.06
N SER A 235 -55.21 5.17 -19.32
CA SER A 235 -55.02 5.97 -18.12
C SER A 235 -56.09 5.56 -17.12
N PRO A 236 -55.73 5.12 -15.90
CA PRO A 236 -56.73 4.80 -14.89
C PRO A 236 -57.42 6.11 -14.49
N THR A 237 -58.71 6.19 -14.74
CA THR A 237 -59.54 7.35 -14.39
C THR A 237 -59.82 7.30 -12.88
N PRO A 238 -59.44 8.30 -12.08
CA PRO A 238 -59.88 8.38 -10.69
C PRO A 238 -61.36 8.81 -10.64
N PRO A 239 -62.16 8.29 -9.69
CA PRO A 239 -63.57 8.65 -9.58
C PRO A 239 -63.71 10.13 -9.20
N ALA A 240 -64.57 10.85 -9.92
CA ALA A 240 -64.84 12.27 -9.71
C ALA A 240 -65.59 12.52 -8.38
N PRO A 241 -65.19 13.52 -7.56
CA PRO A 241 -65.98 14.01 -6.45
C PRO A 241 -67.04 15.05 -6.90
N PRO A 242 -68.14 15.23 -6.15
CA PRO A 242 -69.29 16.08 -6.53
C PRO A 242 -68.97 17.60 -6.53
N PRO A 243 -69.79 18.41 -7.25
CA PRO A 243 -69.41 19.74 -7.69
C PRO A 243 -69.79 20.81 -6.66
N SER A 244 -68.86 21.16 -5.78
CA SER A 244 -68.86 22.47 -5.11
C SER A 244 -67.58 22.64 -4.30
N LEU A 245 -66.52 23.18 -4.90
CA LEU A 245 -65.43 23.96 -4.26
C LEU A 245 -64.46 24.44 -5.36
N PRO A 246 -63.94 25.69 -5.28
CA PRO A 246 -63.03 26.24 -6.28
C PRO A 246 -61.64 25.57 -6.22
N PRO A 247 -60.89 25.54 -7.34
CA PRO A 247 -59.59 24.86 -7.40
C PRO A 247 -58.53 25.55 -6.53
N PRO A 248 -57.65 24.81 -5.83
CA PRO A 248 -56.53 25.40 -5.10
C PRO A 248 -55.44 25.89 -6.07
N PRO A 249 -54.66 26.93 -5.68
CA PRO A 249 -53.62 27.49 -6.54
C PRO A 249 -52.46 26.51 -6.73
N PRO A 250 -51.75 26.56 -7.87
CA PRO A 250 -50.61 25.71 -8.14
C PRO A 250 -49.45 26.04 -7.19
N VAL A 251 -48.96 25.03 -6.45
CA VAL A 251 -47.76 25.14 -5.62
C VAL A 251 -46.50 25.00 -6.48
N GLU A 252 -45.61 26.00 -6.43
CA GLU A 252 -44.35 26.01 -7.19
C GLU A 252 -43.34 24.97 -6.65
N ALA A 253 -42.72 24.23 -7.56
CA ALA A 253 -41.86 23.06 -7.31
C ALA A 253 -40.50 23.35 -6.62
N TRP A 254 -40.27 24.55 -6.07
CA TRP A 254 -38.96 25.00 -5.57
C TRP A 254 -38.86 25.13 -4.04
N LYS A 255 -39.79 24.52 -3.29
CA LYS A 255 -39.73 24.40 -1.82
C LYS A 255 -39.63 22.95 -1.35
N ILE A 256 -38.65 22.21 -1.86
CA ILE A 256 -38.27 20.91 -1.30
C ILE A 256 -36.86 21.05 -0.71
N LEU A 257 -36.80 21.11 0.63
CA LEU A 257 -35.54 20.97 1.38
C LEU A 257 -35.15 19.47 1.40
N PRO A 258 -33.86 19.13 1.27
CA PRO A 258 -33.40 17.74 1.38
C PRO A 258 -33.36 17.31 2.85
N SER A 259 -34.15 16.29 3.21
CA SER A 259 -34.08 15.63 4.52
C SER A 259 -32.88 14.68 4.59
N SER A 260 -31.99 14.90 5.55
CA SER A 260 -30.90 13.99 5.96
C SER A 260 -31.40 12.91 6.94
N PRO A 261 -30.65 11.80 7.14
CA PRO A 261 -31.20 10.52 7.60
C PRO A 261 -31.26 10.40 9.13
N ASP A 262 -32.35 9.83 9.64
CA ASP A 262 -32.47 9.42 11.04
C ASP A 262 -31.92 8.01 11.26
N THR A 263 -31.16 7.89 12.35
CA THR A 263 -30.48 6.71 12.86
C THR A 263 -31.44 5.98 13.79
N ASP A 264 -31.76 4.71 13.52
CA ASP A 264 -32.66 3.93 14.38
C ASP A 264 -31.84 3.01 15.28
N SER A 265 -31.96 3.24 16.59
CA SER A 265 -31.40 2.45 17.68
C SER A 265 -32.53 1.68 18.39
N PRO A 266 -32.39 0.40 18.76
CA PRO A 266 -33.36 -0.26 19.62
C PRO A 266 -32.97 -0.20 21.13
N PRO A 267 -33.96 -0.35 22.04
CA PRO A 267 -33.92 0.19 23.39
C PRO A 267 -33.36 -0.75 24.46
N THR A 268 -32.91 -0.10 25.53
CA THR A 268 -32.57 -0.61 26.86
C THR A 268 -33.77 -1.24 27.59
N SER A 269 -33.53 -2.38 28.22
CA SER A 269 -34.33 -2.89 29.35
C SER A 269 -33.48 -2.84 30.63
N ASN A 270 -33.84 -1.93 31.53
CA ASN A 270 -33.30 -1.83 32.89
C ASN A 270 -33.98 -2.85 33.81
N SER A 271 -33.19 -3.55 34.62
CA SER A 271 -33.57 -3.83 36.01
C SER A 271 -32.33 -3.82 36.91
N THR A 272 -32.27 -2.79 37.76
CA THR A 272 -31.58 -2.64 39.05
C THR A 272 -31.72 -3.91 39.94
N MET A 273 -30.88 -4.28 40.91
CA MET A 273 -30.12 -3.52 41.93
C MET A 273 -29.17 -4.50 42.69
N TYR A 274 -28.04 -3.98 43.21
CA TYR A 274 -27.01 -4.57 44.13
C TYR A 274 -27.56 -5.04 45.52
N PRO A 275 -26.78 -5.53 46.55
CA PRO A 275 -25.31 -5.55 46.76
C PRO A 275 -24.66 -6.80 47.45
N SER A 276 -23.31 -6.78 47.49
CA SER A 276 -22.33 -7.24 48.51
C SER A 276 -22.47 -8.59 49.26
N ILE A 277 -21.42 -9.43 49.18
CA ILE A 277 -20.36 -9.68 50.20
C ILE A 277 -19.10 -10.14 49.46
#